data_AF-A0A356TME8-F1
#
_entry.id   AF-A0A356TME8-F1
#
_cell.length_a   1.000
_cell.length_b   1.000
_cell.length_c   1.000
_cell.angle_alpha   90.00
_cell.angle_beta   90.00
_cell.angle_gamma   90.00
#
_symmetry.space_group_name_H-M   'P 1'
#
loop_
_entity.id
_entity.type
_entity.pdbx_description
1 polymer ?
#
loop_
_entity_poly.entity_id
_entity_poly.type
_entity_poly.pdbx_seq_one_letter_code
_entity_poly.pdbx_strand_id
1 'polypeptide(L)'
;MRRLARRAAIATAVILGLGLSGVMCQRVSARGRYVAAYSTYGSGPEGTRGLYLLAEQIGARPQRWAEDLGRLPEGGGMLVALGACETWMRRDVGRLERENLKAWIEAGGVLLVAGAPDYVRRSDFGVAIDGGCERSSGLIRMLEEREGGPRKESDGDDEPQLEDLPGMLREEPERAYDEVVDDGDIPMAHGAWPAGEPGIGLPWVGLRQPRGVRFDESRSHHTLLRLDGPEGEPVGVRVDVGEGAVIALGSASMFQNRDLSQQNGGLLFARLVREHAGGGPVLFDEYHLGIGQHRGMMRYLRQAGLGAFIVQLLLLVLFVVWRFGARFGSPRDPAPPEPAGTASYVEGVGTLYAKAKDPVGAAGILVRRALERIAAHHHVDAKGAAPLADTLEARKRKEAAEAVRAIATLESEAASHGLPRFTERLDAELARAIS
;
A
#
# COMPACT_ATOMS: atom_id res chain seq x y z
N MET A 1 -10.05 -16.96 30.33
CA MET A 1 -8.77 -17.49 29.78
C MET A 1 -8.74 -17.57 28.25
N ARG A 2 -9.68 -18.24 27.55
CA ARG A 2 -9.65 -18.38 26.07
C ARG A 2 -9.57 -17.07 25.25
N ARG A 3 -10.19 -15.98 25.73
CA ARG A 3 -10.12 -14.66 25.06
C ARG A 3 -8.78 -13.95 25.23
N LEU A 4 -8.06 -14.20 26.33
CA LEU A 4 -6.72 -13.65 26.58
C LEU A 4 -5.67 -14.42 25.76
N ALA A 5 -5.74 -15.76 25.76
CA ALA A 5 -4.88 -16.60 24.94
C ALA A 5 -4.99 -16.29 23.45
N ARG A 6 -6.21 -16.07 22.93
CA ARG A 6 -6.44 -15.67 21.53
C ARG A 6 -5.90 -14.28 21.21
N ARG A 7 -5.89 -13.34 22.17
CA ARG A 7 -5.31 -12.00 21.97
C ARG A 7 -3.79 -12.04 21.97
N ALA A 8 -3.19 -12.84 22.87
CA ALA A 8 -1.75 -13.05 22.92
C ALA A 8 -1.23 -13.70 21.63
N ALA A 9 -1.88 -14.77 21.15
CA ALA A 9 -1.48 -15.45 19.91
C ALA A 9 -1.46 -14.54 18.68
N ILE A 10 -2.43 -13.62 18.57
CA ILE A 10 -2.50 -12.67 17.46
C ILE A 10 -1.40 -11.61 17.58
N ALA A 11 -1.16 -11.08 18.79
CA ALA A 11 -0.08 -10.11 19.01
C ALA A 11 1.29 -10.71 18.69
N THR A 12 1.53 -11.97 19.09
CA THR A 12 2.75 -12.71 18.75
C THR A 12 2.89 -12.91 17.24
N ALA A 13 1.82 -13.26 16.53
CA ALA A 13 1.85 -13.40 15.07
C ALA A 13 2.15 -12.09 14.34
N VAL A 14 1.62 -10.96 14.83
CA VAL A 14 1.92 -9.62 14.27
C VAL A 14 3.37 -9.23 14.51
N ILE A 15 3.89 -9.46 15.73
CA ILE A 15 5.30 -9.17 16.06
C ILE A 15 6.25 -10.04 15.22
N LEU A 16 5.96 -11.33 15.07
CA LEU A 16 6.73 -12.23 14.21
C LEU A 16 6.67 -11.80 12.74
N GLY A 17 5.49 -11.39 12.25
CA GLY A 17 5.34 -10.87 10.89
C GLY A 17 6.13 -9.59 10.64
N LEU A 18 6.10 -8.64 11.59
CA LEU A 18 6.89 -7.41 11.53
C LEU A 18 8.40 -7.67 11.66
N GLY A 19 8.81 -8.59 12.53
CA GLY A 19 10.22 -8.99 12.69
C GLY A 19 10.76 -9.66 11.42
N LEU A 20 10.01 -10.62 10.85
CA LEU A 20 10.39 -11.29 9.60
C LEU A 20 10.44 -10.31 8.41
N SER A 21 9.50 -9.36 8.37
CA SER A 21 9.49 -8.26 7.39
C SER A 21 10.68 -7.31 7.57
N GLY A 22 11.07 -7.03 8.82
CA GLY A 22 12.24 -6.23 9.15
C GLY A 22 13.53 -6.90 8.68
N VAL A 23 13.69 -8.20 8.93
CA VAL A 23 14.83 -8.99 8.46
C VAL A 23 14.87 -9.08 6.93
N MET A 24 13.72 -9.26 6.27
CA MET A 24 13.61 -9.21 4.81
C MET A 24 13.99 -7.84 4.25
N CYS A 25 13.51 -6.75 4.85
CA CYS A 25 13.88 -5.39 4.44
C CYS A 25 15.36 -5.10 4.67
N GLN A 26 15.93 -5.59 5.78
CA GLN A 26 17.37 -5.46 6.07
C GLN A 26 18.23 -6.27 5.10
N ARG A 27 17.81 -7.48 4.68
CA ARG A 27 18.53 -8.24 3.65
C ARG A 27 18.42 -7.60 2.26
N VAL A 28 17.28 -6.99 1.93
CA VAL A 28 17.12 -6.19 0.70
C VAL A 28 17.94 -4.89 0.75
N SER A 29 18.05 -4.28 1.94
CA SER A 29 18.88 -3.12 2.26
C SER A 29 20.37 -3.41 2.17
N ALA A 30 20.82 -4.54 2.73
CA ALA A 30 22.22 -4.96 2.76
C ALA A 30 22.79 -5.20 1.35
N ARG A 31 21.93 -5.47 0.36
CA ARG A 31 22.34 -5.60 -1.05
C ARG A 31 22.71 -4.27 -1.74
N GLY A 32 22.66 -3.13 -1.05
CA GLY A 32 23.15 -1.85 -1.59
C GLY A 32 22.41 -1.32 -2.83
N ARG A 33 21.28 -1.91 -3.22
CA ARG A 33 20.51 -1.59 -4.45
C ARG A 33 19.65 -0.33 -4.32
N TYR A 34 20.13 0.69 -3.61
CA TYR A 34 19.38 1.94 -3.42
C TYR A 34 19.47 2.89 -4.60
N VAL A 35 20.46 2.68 -5.47
CA VAL A 35 20.69 3.47 -6.66
C VAL A 35 20.57 2.56 -7.88
N ALA A 36 20.04 3.09 -8.99
CA ALA A 36 19.92 2.34 -10.24
C ALA A 36 21.28 1.78 -10.66
N ALA A 37 21.30 0.53 -11.13
CA ALA A 37 22.45 0.03 -11.85
C ALA A 37 22.83 1.02 -12.97
N TYR A 38 24.12 1.17 -13.22
CA TYR A 38 24.72 2.11 -14.16
C TYR A 38 24.61 3.60 -13.83
N SER A 39 24.02 3.98 -12.69
CA SER A 39 23.97 5.38 -12.26
C SER A 39 25.30 5.85 -11.67
N THR A 40 25.68 7.10 -11.97
CA THR A 40 26.89 7.75 -11.45
C THR A 40 26.76 8.19 -9.99
N TYR A 41 25.58 8.05 -9.39
CA TYR A 41 25.38 8.17 -7.95
C TYR A 41 25.75 6.88 -7.21
N GLY A 42 25.79 5.73 -7.92
CA GLY A 42 26.04 4.42 -7.32
C GLY A 42 27.51 4.13 -7.10
N SER A 43 27.91 3.98 -5.83
CA SER A 43 29.26 3.52 -5.43
C SER A 43 29.38 2.01 -5.31
N GLY A 44 28.27 1.25 -5.39
CA GLY A 44 28.29 -0.21 -5.37
C GLY A 44 28.81 -0.81 -6.69
N PRO A 45 28.96 -2.15 -6.76
CA PRO A 45 29.62 -2.82 -7.89
C PRO A 45 28.88 -2.68 -9.22
N GLU A 46 27.56 -2.46 -9.23
CA GLU A 46 26.75 -2.22 -10.44
C GLU A 46 26.62 -0.73 -10.80
N GLY A 47 27.13 0.18 -9.95
CA GLY A 47 27.10 1.62 -10.20
C GLY A 47 28.24 2.07 -11.12
N THR A 48 28.24 3.34 -11.50
CA THR A 48 29.25 3.94 -12.42
C THR A 48 29.91 5.18 -11.82
N ARG A 49 29.84 5.37 -10.49
CA ARG A 49 30.50 6.52 -9.82
C ARG A 49 32.01 6.55 -10.08
N GLY A 50 32.66 5.41 -10.17
CA GLY A 50 34.08 5.32 -10.54
C GLY A 50 34.35 5.87 -11.94
N LEU A 51 33.46 5.57 -12.90
CA LEU A 51 33.55 6.11 -14.26
C LEU A 51 33.38 7.64 -14.29
N TYR A 52 32.43 8.17 -13.50
CA TYR A 52 32.23 9.62 -13.37
C TYR A 52 33.48 10.31 -12.78
N LEU A 53 34.07 9.73 -11.73
CA LEU A 53 35.30 10.26 -11.12
C LEU A 53 36.50 10.15 -12.07
N LEU A 54 36.57 9.08 -12.87
CA LEU A 54 37.58 8.96 -13.93
C LEU A 54 37.43 10.09 -14.95
N ALA A 55 36.21 10.41 -15.40
CA ALA A 55 35.94 11.53 -16.30
C ALA A 55 36.41 12.87 -15.71
N GLU A 56 36.21 13.08 -14.41
CA GLU A 56 36.67 14.26 -13.68
C GLU A 56 38.20 14.31 -13.63
N GLN A 57 38.84 13.18 -13.30
CA GLN A 57 40.29 13.05 -13.18
C GLN A 57 41.01 13.30 -14.52
N ILE A 58 40.43 12.88 -15.65
CA ILE A 58 40.98 13.14 -16.98
C ILE A 58 40.63 14.54 -17.53
N GLY A 59 39.96 15.38 -16.73
CA GLY A 59 39.64 16.77 -17.10
C GLY A 59 38.46 16.93 -18.06
N ALA A 60 37.61 15.91 -18.22
CA ALA A 60 36.52 15.89 -19.20
C ALA A 60 35.23 16.61 -18.77
N ARG A 61 35.29 17.40 -17.68
CA ARG A 61 34.18 18.22 -17.17
C ARG A 61 32.85 17.45 -17.10
N PRO A 62 32.78 16.33 -16.35
CA PRO A 62 31.58 15.51 -16.33
C PRO A 62 30.43 16.24 -15.63
N GLN A 63 29.21 16.03 -16.12
CA GLN A 63 27.98 16.52 -15.50
C GLN A 63 26.94 15.40 -15.45
N ARG A 64 26.09 15.41 -14.43
CA ARG A 64 24.97 14.47 -14.33
C ARG A 64 23.74 15.10 -14.97
N TRP A 65 23.30 14.53 -16.09
CA TRP A 65 22.13 14.98 -16.83
C TRP A 65 20.88 14.27 -16.32
N ALA A 66 20.09 14.96 -15.50
CA ALA A 66 18.85 14.44 -14.90
C ALA A 66 17.60 15.16 -15.42
N GLU A 67 17.68 15.70 -16.64
CA GLU A 67 16.68 16.51 -17.31
C GLU A 67 16.28 15.93 -18.67
N ASP A 68 15.19 16.44 -19.25
CA ASP A 68 14.73 16.06 -20.59
C ASP A 68 15.80 16.34 -21.65
N LEU A 69 15.93 15.44 -22.63
CA LEU A 69 16.91 15.55 -23.73
C LEU A 69 16.71 16.78 -24.62
N GLY A 70 15.52 17.39 -24.60
CA GLY A 70 15.27 18.67 -25.26
C GLY A 70 15.98 19.88 -24.63
N ARG A 71 16.63 19.71 -23.47
CA ARG A 71 17.38 20.78 -22.80
C ARG A 71 18.90 20.63 -22.93
N LEU A 72 19.38 19.66 -23.72
CA LEU A 72 20.81 19.45 -23.90
C LEU A 72 21.50 20.77 -24.30
N PRO A 73 22.70 21.04 -23.75
CA PRO A 73 23.39 22.31 -23.98
C PRO A 73 23.73 22.49 -25.46
N GLU A 74 23.57 23.73 -25.92
CA GLU A 74 24.02 24.17 -27.23
C GLU A 74 25.57 24.21 -27.27
N GLY A 75 26.16 23.93 -28.43
CA GLY A 75 27.62 23.89 -28.60
C GLY A 75 28.26 22.50 -28.44
N GLY A 76 27.45 21.44 -28.43
CA GLY A 76 27.91 20.05 -28.49
C GLY A 76 28.39 19.49 -27.14
N GLY A 77 29.31 18.53 -27.22
CA GLY A 77 29.77 17.72 -26.08
C GLY A 77 29.44 16.24 -26.28
N MET A 78 29.60 15.45 -25.22
CA MET A 78 29.33 14.01 -25.25
C MET A 78 28.21 13.65 -24.28
N LEU A 79 27.14 13.03 -24.76
CA LEU A 79 26.11 12.41 -23.93
C LEU A 79 26.43 10.91 -23.75
N VAL A 80 26.44 10.44 -22.52
CA VAL A 80 26.78 9.07 -22.13
C VAL A 80 25.53 8.40 -21.56
N ALA A 81 24.95 7.46 -22.29
CA ALA A 81 23.77 6.69 -21.91
C ALA A 81 24.15 5.23 -21.63
N LEU A 82 24.15 4.85 -20.36
CA LEU A 82 24.53 3.51 -19.89
C LEU A 82 23.31 2.74 -19.38
N GLY A 83 23.23 1.44 -19.67
CA GLY A 83 22.16 0.61 -19.11
C GLY A 83 22.24 -0.86 -19.48
N ALA A 84 21.27 -1.61 -18.98
CA ALA A 84 20.95 -2.96 -19.44
C ALA A 84 19.43 -3.16 -19.44
N CYS A 85 18.95 -4.20 -20.13
CA CYS A 85 17.51 -4.48 -20.16
C CYS A 85 16.94 -4.81 -18.77
N GLU A 86 17.77 -5.33 -17.86
CA GLU A 86 17.38 -5.68 -16.50
C GLU A 86 17.24 -4.48 -15.55
N THR A 87 17.60 -3.27 -15.99
CA THR A 87 17.51 -2.07 -15.15
C THR A 87 16.05 -1.68 -14.90
N TRP A 88 15.53 -2.07 -13.75
CA TRP A 88 14.11 -1.90 -13.36
C TRP A 88 13.56 -0.47 -13.38
N MET A 89 14.41 0.55 -13.23
CA MET A 89 14.01 1.97 -13.23
C MET A 89 14.08 2.65 -14.59
N ARG A 90 14.54 1.92 -15.62
CA ARG A 90 14.77 2.44 -16.96
C ARG A 90 13.48 2.98 -17.57
N ARG A 91 13.59 4.16 -18.19
CA ARG A 91 12.57 4.79 -19.01
C ARG A 91 12.94 4.62 -20.47
N ASP A 92 11.93 4.40 -21.31
CA ASP A 92 12.13 4.39 -22.75
C ASP A 92 12.22 5.84 -23.24
N VAL A 93 13.09 6.10 -24.22
CA VAL A 93 13.21 7.44 -24.82
C VAL A 93 11.94 7.72 -25.62
N GLY A 94 11.24 8.81 -25.33
CA GLY A 94 10.02 9.23 -26.02
C GLY A 94 10.27 9.66 -27.46
N ARG A 95 9.20 9.83 -28.25
CA ARG A 95 9.32 10.26 -29.66
C ARG A 95 9.97 11.63 -29.80
N LEU A 96 9.48 12.63 -29.06
CA LEU A 96 9.99 13.99 -29.11
C LEU A 96 11.44 14.07 -28.63
N GLU A 97 11.78 13.32 -27.59
CA GLU A 97 13.15 13.23 -27.06
C GLU A 97 14.12 12.64 -28.08
N ARG A 98 13.69 11.65 -28.87
CA ARG A 98 14.50 11.12 -29.98
C ARG A 98 14.72 12.15 -31.08
N GLU A 99 13.67 12.90 -31.45
CA GLU A 99 13.77 13.96 -32.45
C GLU A 99 14.75 15.06 -31.98
N ASN A 100 14.67 15.47 -30.70
CA ASN A 100 15.59 16.44 -30.09
C ASN A 100 17.03 15.91 -30.01
N LEU A 101 17.21 14.66 -29.57
CA LEU A 101 18.51 14.02 -29.50
C LEU A 101 19.15 13.92 -30.89
N LYS A 102 18.35 13.59 -31.90
CA LYS A 102 18.82 13.54 -33.29
C LYS A 102 19.30 14.90 -33.77
N ALA A 103 18.51 15.95 -33.56
CA ALA A 103 18.89 17.32 -33.93
C ALA A 103 20.18 17.76 -33.21
N TRP A 104 20.35 17.42 -31.94
CA TRP A 104 21.55 17.73 -31.16
C TRP A 104 22.80 17.00 -31.69
N ILE A 105 22.68 15.72 -32.06
CA ILE A 105 23.77 14.96 -32.68
C ILE A 105 24.12 15.55 -34.05
N GLU A 106 23.11 15.83 -34.89
CA GLU A 106 23.34 16.42 -36.22
C GLU A 106 24.06 17.78 -36.15
N ALA A 107 23.88 18.53 -35.06
CA ALA A 107 24.55 19.80 -34.78
C ALA A 107 25.93 19.68 -34.11
N GLY A 108 26.52 18.47 -34.05
CA GLY A 108 27.88 18.24 -33.53
C GLY A 108 27.97 17.54 -32.17
N GLY A 109 26.84 17.15 -31.58
CA GLY A 109 26.81 16.35 -30.37
C GLY A 109 27.30 14.90 -30.60
N VAL A 110 28.00 14.33 -29.61
CA VAL A 110 28.41 12.91 -29.65
C VAL A 110 27.59 12.11 -28.65
N LEU A 111 26.93 11.05 -29.11
CA LEU A 111 26.22 10.10 -28.26
C LEU A 111 27.07 8.84 -28.05
N LEU A 112 27.51 8.59 -26.83
CA LEU A 112 28.04 7.30 -26.38
C LEU A 112 26.90 6.50 -25.72
N VAL A 113 26.43 5.46 -26.38
CA VAL A 113 25.43 4.54 -25.83
C VAL A 113 26.04 3.17 -25.57
N ALA A 114 25.79 2.62 -24.39
CA ALA A 114 26.23 1.29 -24.03
C ALA A 114 25.08 0.51 -23.38
N GLY A 115 24.73 -0.64 -23.95
CA GLY A 115 23.70 -1.54 -23.41
C GLY A 115 22.27 -0.95 -23.32
N ALA A 116 22.03 0.24 -23.89
CA ALA A 116 20.73 0.92 -23.89
C ALA A 116 20.16 1.03 -25.32
N PRO A 117 19.53 -0.04 -25.86
CA PRO A 117 19.11 -0.11 -27.26
C PRO A 117 18.07 0.94 -27.65
N ASP A 118 17.32 1.48 -26.69
CA ASP A 118 16.27 2.47 -26.94
C ASP A 118 16.78 3.82 -27.48
N TYR A 119 18.06 4.13 -27.25
CA TYR A 119 18.70 5.33 -27.77
C TYR A 119 19.05 5.22 -29.25
N VAL A 120 19.23 4.00 -29.76
CA VAL A 120 19.76 3.77 -31.11
C VAL A 120 18.83 2.92 -31.94
N ARG A 121 18.24 3.56 -32.95
CA ARG A 121 17.41 2.92 -33.97
C ARG A 121 18.07 3.08 -35.32
N ARG A 122 18.08 1.98 -36.09
CA ARG A 122 18.64 1.97 -37.44
C ARG A 122 17.98 3.00 -38.37
N SER A 123 16.68 3.27 -38.19
CA SER A 123 15.96 4.31 -38.95
C SER A 123 16.46 5.72 -38.68
N ASP A 124 16.94 5.99 -37.47
CA ASP A 124 17.21 7.35 -36.99
C ASP A 124 18.68 7.70 -37.22
N PHE A 125 19.57 6.77 -36.86
CA PHE A 125 21.02 6.97 -36.83
C PHE A 125 21.80 6.02 -37.75
N GLY A 126 21.15 5.05 -38.38
CA GLY A 126 21.82 4.01 -39.15
C GLY A 126 22.57 2.99 -38.28
N VAL A 127 22.32 2.95 -36.97
CA VAL A 127 22.89 1.98 -36.02
C VAL A 127 21.83 1.50 -35.02
N ALA A 128 21.90 0.24 -34.62
CA ALA A 128 21.04 -0.38 -33.61
C ALA A 128 21.81 -1.44 -32.81
N ILE A 129 21.52 -1.56 -31.52
CA ILE A 129 21.99 -2.66 -30.69
C ILE A 129 20.96 -3.79 -30.77
N ASP A 130 21.44 -5.03 -30.90
CA ASP A 130 20.58 -6.20 -30.99
C ASP A 130 19.85 -6.51 -29.69
N GLY A 131 18.69 -7.14 -29.84
CA GLY A 131 17.76 -7.40 -28.74
C GLY A 131 16.99 -6.14 -28.31
N GLY A 132 15.67 -6.26 -28.29
CA GLY A 132 14.80 -5.28 -27.63
C GLY A 132 14.71 -5.57 -26.14
N CYS A 133 14.62 -4.54 -25.31
CA CYS A 133 14.25 -4.73 -23.92
C CYS A 133 12.73 -4.89 -23.83
N GLU A 134 12.22 -6.12 -24.00
CA GLU A 134 10.80 -6.39 -23.76
C GLU A 134 10.47 -6.08 -22.29
N ARG A 135 9.51 -5.18 -22.07
CA ARG A 135 8.96 -4.92 -20.74
C ARG A 135 8.18 -6.16 -20.30
N SER A 136 8.83 -7.14 -19.69
CA SER A 136 8.10 -8.03 -18.81
C SER A 136 7.57 -7.17 -17.66
N SER A 137 6.25 -7.17 -17.48
CA SER A 137 5.61 -6.45 -16.39
C SER A 137 6.28 -6.85 -15.07
N GLY A 138 6.86 -5.88 -14.34
CA GLY A 138 7.70 -6.15 -13.17
C GLY A 138 7.07 -6.95 -12.02
N LEU A 139 5.77 -7.26 -12.10
CA LEU A 139 5.10 -8.19 -11.21
C LEU A 139 5.42 -9.67 -11.54
N ILE A 140 5.56 -10.02 -12.82
CA ILE A 140 5.81 -11.39 -13.28
C ILE A 140 7.28 -11.77 -13.02
N ARG A 141 8.24 -10.87 -13.27
CA ARG A 141 9.66 -11.14 -12.98
C ARG A 141 9.96 -11.32 -11.49
N MET A 142 9.29 -10.56 -10.60
CA MET A 142 9.41 -10.76 -9.14
C MET A 142 8.85 -12.11 -8.67
N LEU A 143 7.92 -12.71 -9.44
CA LEU A 143 7.38 -14.04 -9.16
C LEU A 143 8.23 -15.14 -9.80
N GLU A 144 8.74 -14.93 -11.02
CA GLU A 144 9.61 -15.88 -11.74
C GLU A 144 11.00 -16.03 -11.12
N GLU A 145 11.61 -14.95 -10.59
CA GLU A 145 12.87 -15.04 -9.80
C GLU A 145 12.73 -15.92 -8.55
N ARG A 146 11.51 -16.26 -8.14
CA ARG A 146 11.23 -17.13 -7.00
C ARG A 146 11.13 -18.61 -7.38
N GLU A 147 10.93 -18.93 -8.65
CA GLU A 147 10.67 -20.31 -9.14
C GLU A 147 11.84 -20.93 -9.92
N GLY A 148 12.87 -20.17 -10.31
CA GLY A 148 13.99 -20.68 -11.12
C GLY A 148 15.32 -20.80 -10.37
N GLY A 149 15.61 -21.98 -9.80
CA GLY A 149 16.98 -22.39 -9.45
C GLY A 149 17.08 -23.15 -8.13
N PRO A 150 17.78 -24.32 -8.08
CA PRO A 150 17.99 -25.02 -6.82
C PRO A 150 18.81 -24.14 -5.88
N ARG A 151 18.21 -23.75 -4.76
CA ARG A 151 18.94 -23.18 -3.63
C ARG A 151 19.97 -24.19 -3.17
N LYS A 152 21.26 -23.92 -3.43
CA LYS A 152 22.31 -24.46 -2.57
C LYS A 152 22.10 -23.83 -1.21
N GLU A 153 21.76 -24.64 -0.21
CA GLU A 153 22.08 -24.32 1.17
C GLU A 153 23.59 -24.06 1.20
N SER A 154 23.97 -22.81 1.41
CA SER A 154 25.33 -22.50 1.83
C SER A 154 25.43 -23.06 3.25
N ASP A 155 26.18 -24.13 3.41
CA ASP A 155 26.64 -24.59 4.71
C ASP A 155 27.29 -23.39 5.44
N GLY A 156 27.04 -23.34 6.74
CA GLY A 156 27.55 -22.29 7.61
C GLY A 156 29.08 -22.27 7.61
N ASP A 157 29.63 -21.05 7.65
CA ASP A 157 30.51 -20.57 8.73
C ASP A 157 31.28 -19.29 8.35
N ASP A 158 31.15 -18.79 7.12
CA ASP A 158 31.86 -17.59 6.65
C ASP A 158 30.90 -16.46 6.22
N GLU A 159 30.20 -15.82 7.17
CA GLU A 159 29.72 -14.43 6.94
C GLU A 159 30.93 -13.49 7.14
N PRO A 160 31.30 -12.65 6.15
CA PRO A 160 32.49 -11.79 6.25
C PRO A 160 32.32 -10.81 7.41
N GLN A 161 33.32 -10.79 8.31
CA GLN A 161 33.31 -9.93 9.50
C GLN A 161 33.57 -8.47 9.06
N LEU A 162 32.49 -7.68 8.94
CA LEU A 162 32.52 -6.28 8.49
C LEU A 162 33.44 -5.35 9.32
N GLU A 163 33.91 -5.79 10.48
CA GLU A 163 34.75 -5.00 11.39
C GLU A 163 36.20 -4.84 10.86
N ASP A 164 36.70 -5.75 10.01
CA ASP A 164 38.08 -5.75 9.51
C ASP A 164 38.25 -5.14 8.10
N LEU A 165 37.15 -4.83 7.42
CA LEU A 165 37.11 -4.21 6.08
C LEU A 165 37.98 -2.94 5.94
N PRO A 166 38.02 -2.01 6.91
CA PRO A 166 38.84 -0.80 6.81
C PRO A 166 40.35 -1.05 6.85
N GLY A 167 40.79 -2.16 7.45
CA GLY A 167 42.18 -2.62 7.43
C GLY A 167 42.53 -3.22 6.07
N MET A 168 41.70 -4.15 5.60
CA MET A 168 41.87 -4.78 4.28
C MET A 168 41.82 -3.78 3.12
N LEU A 169 40.93 -2.77 3.15
CA LEU A 169 40.89 -1.72 2.13
C LEU A 169 42.19 -0.89 2.05
N ARG A 170 42.98 -0.82 3.14
CA ARG A 170 44.26 -0.11 3.16
C ARG A 170 45.42 -0.99 2.74
N GLU A 171 45.41 -2.26 3.10
CA GLU A 171 46.55 -3.18 2.93
C GLU A 171 46.43 -4.04 1.66
N GLU A 172 45.22 -4.53 1.34
CA GLU A 172 44.93 -5.43 0.22
C GLU A 172 43.59 -5.05 -0.46
N PRO A 173 43.52 -3.90 -1.16
CA PRO A 173 42.26 -3.35 -1.68
C PRO A 173 41.56 -4.26 -2.70
N GLU A 174 42.30 -5.12 -3.41
CA GLU A 174 41.72 -6.09 -4.35
C GLU A 174 40.98 -7.21 -3.61
N ARG A 175 41.61 -7.78 -2.56
CA ARG A 175 41.00 -8.82 -1.71
C ARG A 175 39.79 -8.29 -0.94
N ALA A 176 39.89 -7.07 -0.42
CA ALA A 176 38.78 -6.38 0.24
C ALA A 176 37.58 -6.18 -0.70
N TYR A 177 37.83 -6.07 -2.01
CA TYR A 177 36.79 -5.94 -3.02
C TYR A 177 36.12 -7.29 -3.30
N ASP A 178 36.90 -8.35 -3.50
CA ASP A 178 36.40 -9.69 -3.77
C ASP A 178 35.60 -10.29 -2.58
N GLU A 179 35.96 -9.93 -1.34
CA GLU A 179 35.27 -10.42 -0.13
C GLU A 179 33.92 -9.70 0.15
N VAL A 180 33.74 -8.49 -0.40
CA VAL A 180 32.51 -7.69 -0.28
C VAL A 180 31.56 -7.93 -1.45
N VAL A 181 32.09 -8.35 -2.59
CA VAL A 181 31.32 -8.71 -3.77
C VAL A 181 30.81 -10.14 -3.59
N ASP A 182 29.56 -10.28 -3.17
CA ASP A 182 28.80 -11.54 -3.26
C ASP A 182 28.76 -11.96 -4.74
N ASP A 183 29.67 -12.86 -5.12
CA ASP A 183 29.75 -13.59 -6.39
C ASP A 183 28.55 -14.56 -6.49
N GLY A 184 27.33 -14.02 -6.48
CA GLY A 184 26.20 -14.69 -7.11
C GLY A 184 26.52 -14.99 -8.59
N ASP A 185 25.61 -15.64 -9.32
CA ASP A 185 25.78 -16.01 -10.74
C ASP A 185 26.04 -14.81 -11.69
N ILE A 186 27.21 -14.17 -11.61
CA ILE A 186 27.61 -13.06 -12.45
C ILE A 186 28.04 -13.67 -13.79
N PRO A 187 27.42 -13.29 -14.91
CA PRO A 187 27.78 -13.83 -16.22
C PRO A 187 29.26 -13.60 -16.52
N MET A 188 29.93 -14.61 -17.06
CA MET A 188 31.32 -14.51 -17.50
C MET A 188 31.49 -13.36 -18.50
N ALA A 189 32.58 -12.60 -18.39
CA ALA A 189 32.93 -11.59 -19.37
C ALA A 189 33.50 -12.25 -20.64
N HIS A 190 33.07 -11.79 -21.81
CA HIS A 190 33.60 -12.16 -23.12
C HIS A 190 34.57 -11.09 -23.60
N GLY A 191 35.69 -11.53 -24.18
CA GLY A 191 36.68 -10.62 -24.74
C GLY A 191 36.17 -9.97 -26.01
N ALA A 192 36.36 -8.67 -26.12
CA ALA A 192 36.17 -7.91 -27.34
C ALA A 192 37.49 -7.22 -27.74
N TRP A 193 37.89 -7.36 -29.00
CA TRP A 193 39.14 -6.83 -29.54
C TRP A 193 38.87 -5.58 -30.38
N PRO A 194 39.75 -4.57 -30.32
CA PRO A 194 39.63 -3.43 -31.21
C PRO A 194 39.69 -3.85 -32.67
N ALA A 195 38.86 -3.21 -33.49
CA ALA A 195 38.82 -3.41 -34.93
C ALA A 195 39.15 -2.10 -35.65
N GLY A 196 39.68 -2.21 -36.87
CA GLY A 196 39.98 -1.06 -37.75
C GLY A 196 41.20 -0.22 -37.34
N GLU A 197 41.69 0.58 -38.28
CA GLU A 197 42.71 1.62 -38.03
C GLU A 197 42.15 3.03 -38.20
N PRO A 198 42.52 4.00 -37.33
CA PRO A 198 43.36 3.79 -36.15
C PRO A 198 42.56 3.06 -35.06
N GLY A 199 43.10 1.95 -34.56
CA GLY A 199 42.45 1.18 -33.51
C GLY A 199 42.45 1.97 -32.21
N ILE A 200 41.51 1.66 -31.31
CA ILE A 200 41.44 2.29 -29.97
C ILE A 200 42.76 2.08 -29.21
N GLY A 201 43.61 1.12 -29.60
CA GLY A 201 44.96 0.85 -29.06
C GLY A 201 44.97 -0.05 -27.82
N LEU A 202 43.86 -0.75 -27.58
CA LEU A 202 43.65 -1.64 -26.44
C LEU A 202 43.96 -3.09 -26.86
N PRO A 203 44.45 -3.95 -25.95
CA PRO A 203 44.60 -5.36 -26.28
C PRO A 203 43.23 -6.06 -26.36
N TRP A 204 42.34 -5.79 -25.42
CA TRP A 204 40.98 -6.34 -25.35
C TRP A 204 40.13 -5.55 -24.32
N VAL A 205 38.81 -5.73 -24.35
CA VAL A 205 37.83 -5.21 -23.38
C VAL A 205 36.87 -6.32 -22.99
N GLY A 206 36.58 -6.50 -21.71
CA GLY A 206 35.66 -7.54 -21.24
C GLY A 206 34.22 -7.05 -21.21
N LEU A 207 33.32 -7.76 -21.89
CA LEU A 207 31.89 -7.45 -21.95
C LEU A 207 31.08 -8.60 -21.38
N ARG A 208 30.19 -8.33 -20.42
CA ARG A 208 29.22 -9.30 -19.91
C ARG A 208 27.94 -9.17 -20.71
N GLN A 209 27.39 -10.31 -21.11
CA GLN A 209 26.19 -10.41 -21.96
C GLN A 209 26.23 -9.43 -23.16
N PRO A 210 27.30 -9.46 -23.97
CA PRO A 210 27.42 -8.56 -25.11
C PRO A 210 26.32 -8.86 -26.14
N ARG A 211 25.92 -7.81 -26.86
CA ARG A 211 24.94 -7.89 -27.95
C ARG A 211 25.54 -7.32 -29.22
N GLY A 212 25.19 -7.92 -30.36
CA GLY A 212 25.58 -7.42 -31.66
C GLY A 212 25.16 -5.98 -31.90
N VAL A 213 25.96 -5.24 -32.66
CA VAL A 213 25.65 -3.89 -33.11
C VAL A 213 25.50 -3.93 -34.63
N ARG A 214 24.27 -3.73 -35.11
CA ARG A 214 23.96 -3.64 -36.54
C ARG A 214 24.01 -2.20 -37.00
N PHE A 215 24.56 -1.97 -38.19
CA PHE A 215 24.65 -0.65 -38.79
C PHE A 215 24.38 -0.69 -40.29
N ASP A 216 24.19 0.49 -40.86
CA ASP A 216 24.01 0.70 -42.30
C ASP A 216 25.36 0.92 -42.96
N GLU A 217 25.78 -0.02 -43.82
CA GLU A 217 27.06 0.04 -44.53
C GLU A 217 27.18 1.25 -45.46
N SER A 218 26.05 1.86 -45.87
CA SER A 218 26.07 3.05 -46.72
C SER A 218 26.50 4.33 -46.00
N ARG A 219 26.53 4.33 -44.66
CA ARG A 219 26.97 5.46 -43.85
C ARG A 219 28.45 5.36 -43.50
N SER A 220 29.09 6.52 -43.31
CA SER A 220 30.43 6.58 -42.72
C SER A 220 30.41 5.95 -41.33
N HIS A 221 31.16 4.87 -41.16
CA HIS A 221 31.20 4.11 -39.92
C HIS A 221 32.60 3.53 -39.66
N HIS A 222 32.91 3.36 -38.39
CA HIS A 222 34.14 2.73 -37.91
C HIS A 222 33.78 1.66 -36.88
N THR A 223 34.13 0.41 -37.16
CA THR A 223 33.96 -0.66 -36.16
C THR A 223 35.03 -0.47 -35.09
N LEU A 224 34.62 -0.35 -33.84
CA LEU A 224 35.49 -0.11 -32.70
C LEU A 224 35.87 -1.41 -31.99
N LEU A 225 34.94 -2.33 -31.81
CA LEU A 225 35.13 -3.57 -31.05
C LEU A 225 34.41 -4.74 -31.74
N ARG A 226 35.06 -5.91 -31.74
CA ARG A 226 34.50 -7.19 -32.20
C ARG A 226 34.67 -8.28 -31.14
N LEU A 227 33.66 -9.13 -30.98
CA LEU A 227 33.76 -10.33 -30.15
C LEU A 227 34.64 -11.38 -30.84
N ASP A 228 35.28 -12.24 -30.05
CA ASP A 228 35.95 -13.46 -30.53
C ASP A 228 37.02 -13.23 -31.62
N GLY A 229 37.61 -12.03 -31.67
CA GLY A 229 38.72 -11.67 -32.55
C GLY A 229 38.34 -10.74 -33.71
N PRO A 230 39.26 -10.52 -34.69
CA PRO A 230 39.13 -9.50 -35.72
C PRO A 230 38.03 -9.76 -36.76
N GLU A 231 37.57 -11.01 -36.91
CA GLU A 231 36.49 -11.39 -37.84
C GLU A 231 35.14 -11.62 -37.15
N GLY A 232 35.08 -11.56 -35.81
CA GLY A 232 33.85 -11.85 -35.09
C GLY A 232 32.85 -10.71 -35.10
N GLU A 233 31.75 -10.90 -34.37
CA GLU A 233 30.58 -10.02 -34.41
C GLU A 233 30.92 -8.60 -33.92
N PRO A 234 30.54 -7.54 -34.65
CA PRO A 234 30.73 -6.18 -34.19
C PRO A 234 29.88 -5.90 -32.95
N VAL A 235 30.53 -5.47 -31.88
CA VAL A 235 29.88 -5.10 -30.60
C VAL A 235 30.18 -3.67 -30.17
N GLY A 236 30.99 -2.96 -30.94
CA GLY A 236 31.19 -1.53 -30.79
C GLY A 236 31.35 -0.88 -32.15
N VAL A 237 30.54 0.12 -32.46
CA VAL A 237 30.57 0.82 -33.76
C VAL A 237 30.35 2.31 -33.56
N ARG A 238 31.13 3.12 -34.26
CA ARG A 238 30.90 4.55 -34.43
C ARG A 238 30.26 4.78 -35.79
N VAL A 239 29.19 5.57 -35.84
CA VAL A 239 28.55 6.04 -37.08
C VAL A 239 28.50 7.57 -37.05
N ASP A 240 28.95 8.22 -38.12
CA ASP A 240 28.88 9.68 -38.24
C ASP A 240 27.45 10.12 -38.60
N VAL A 241 26.96 11.17 -37.95
CA VAL A 241 25.59 11.68 -38.09
C VAL A 241 25.63 13.21 -38.07
N GLY A 242 25.40 13.83 -39.23
CA GLY A 242 25.55 15.28 -39.38
C GLY A 242 26.98 15.71 -39.07
N GLU A 243 27.15 16.70 -38.19
CA GLU A 243 28.46 17.13 -37.69
C GLU A 243 28.92 16.34 -36.45
N GLY A 244 28.05 15.50 -35.88
CA GLY A 244 28.33 14.68 -34.69
C GLY A 244 28.47 13.20 -35.00
N ALA A 245 28.33 12.37 -33.97
CA ALA A 245 28.46 10.92 -34.11
C ALA A 245 27.71 10.13 -33.04
N VAL A 246 27.39 8.88 -33.37
CA VAL A 246 26.84 7.89 -32.44
C VAL A 246 27.85 6.77 -32.27
N ILE A 247 28.27 6.52 -31.03
CA ILE A 247 29.13 5.42 -30.61
C ILE A 247 28.25 4.42 -29.87
N ALA A 248 27.93 3.30 -30.51
CA ALA A 248 27.08 2.25 -29.96
C ALA A 248 27.90 1.05 -29.48
N LEU A 249 27.72 0.67 -28.22
CA LEU A 249 28.37 -0.47 -27.57
C LEU A 249 27.31 -1.48 -27.10
N GLY A 250 27.54 -2.75 -27.40
CA GLY A 250 26.60 -3.86 -27.16
C GLY A 250 26.33 -4.19 -25.69
N SER A 251 27.23 -3.77 -24.79
CA SER A 251 27.09 -3.92 -23.34
C SER A 251 27.63 -2.67 -22.64
N ALA A 252 27.11 -2.39 -21.44
CA ALA A 252 27.63 -1.36 -20.54
C ALA A 252 28.41 -1.94 -19.35
N SER A 253 28.54 -3.27 -19.25
CA SER A 253 29.11 -3.91 -18.05
C SER A 253 30.51 -3.41 -17.72
N MET A 254 31.35 -3.19 -18.73
CA MET A 254 32.72 -2.69 -18.57
C MET A 254 32.81 -1.31 -17.90
N PHE A 255 31.71 -0.56 -17.89
CA PHE A 255 31.65 0.76 -17.26
C PHE A 255 31.19 0.72 -15.80
N GLN A 256 30.76 -0.44 -15.31
CA GLN A 256 30.42 -0.61 -13.90
C GLN A 256 31.68 -0.59 -13.03
N ASN A 257 31.53 -0.16 -11.78
CA ASN A 257 32.64 -0.06 -10.83
C ASN A 257 33.42 -1.38 -10.69
N ARG A 258 32.73 -2.54 -10.75
CA ARG A 258 33.36 -3.87 -10.68
C ARG A 258 34.30 -4.18 -11.87
N ASP A 259 33.97 -3.72 -13.07
CA ASP A 259 34.65 -4.12 -14.31
C ASP A 259 35.55 -2.98 -14.85
N LEU A 260 35.49 -1.80 -14.22
CA LEU A 260 36.16 -0.59 -14.71
C LEU A 260 37.67 -0.77 -14.86
N SER A 261 38.32 -1.41 -13.88
CA SER A 261 39.75 -1.72 -13.90
C SER A 261 40.01 -3.08 -14.56
N GLN A 262 39.33 -4.13 -14.06
CA GLN A 262 39.62 -5.53 -14.42
C GLN A 262 39.34 -5.85 -15.91
N GLN A 263 38.37 -5.17 -16.53
CA GLN A 263 37.92 -5.45 -17.91
C GLN A 263 38.35 -4.36 -18.91
N ASN A 264 39.34 -3.53 -18.57
CA ASN A 264 39.84 -2.39 -19.37
C ASN A 264 38.78 -1.32 -19.71
N GLY A 265 37.62 -1.31 -19.04
CA GLY A 265 36.52 -0.41 -19.36
C GLY A 265 36.83 1.06 -19.11
N GLY A 266 37.59 1.37 -18.05
CA GLY A 266 38.02 2.74 -17.77
C GLY A 266 38.97 3.28 -18.85
N LEU A 267 39.88 2.45 -19.36
CA LEU A 267 40.80 2.84 -20.42
C LEU A 267 40.09 3.03 -21.75
N LEU A 268 39.10 2.17 -22.07
CA LEU A 268 38.20 2.38 -23.21
C LEU A 268 37.48 3.72 -23.10
N PHE A 269 36.83 3.99 -21.97
CA PHE A 269 36.10 5.22 -21.76
C PHE A 269 36.98 6.46 -21.90
N ALA A 270 38.15 6.48 -21.26
CA ALA A 270 39.07 7.61 -21.33
C ALA A 270 39.52 7.91 -22.77
N ARG A 271 39.69 6.88 -23.61
CA ARG A 271 40.06 7.03 -25.01
C ARG A 271 38.91 7.56 -25.84
N LEU A 272 37.70 7.01 -25.67
CA LEU A 272 36.51 7.49 -26.35
C LEU A 272 36.24 8.97 -26.02
N VAL A 273 36.35 9.35 -24.73
CA VAL A 273 36.19 10.74 -24.30
C VAL A 273 37.26 11.64 -24.90
N ARG A 274 38.53 11.25 -24.85
CA ARG A 274 39.64 12.06 -25.39
C ARG A 274 39.52 12.27 -26.89
N GLU A 275 39.11 11.25 -27.63
CA GLU A 275 39.00 11.29 -29.09
C GLU A 275 37.74 12.03 -29.57
N HIS A 276 36.65 11.95 -28.81
CA HIS A 276 35.33 12.33 -29.33
C HIS A 276 34.58 13.41 -28.54
N ALA A 277 34.96 13.72 -27.30
CA ALA A 277 34.23 14.74 -26.54
C ALA A 277 34.45 16.17 -27.08
N GLY A 278 35.43 16.38 -27.98
CA GLY A 278 35.66 17.67 -28.65
C GLY A 278 35.99 18.82 -27.68
N GLY A 279 36.40 18.49 -26.45
CA GLY A 279 36.56 19.45 -25.37
C GLY A 279 35.26 19.91 -24.72
N GLY A 280 34.07 19.56 -25.21
CA GLY A 280 32.77 19.85 -24.57
C GLY A 280 32.56 19.08 -23.26
N PRO A 281 31.47 19.33 -22.51
CA PRO A 281 31.15 18.60 -21.29
C PRO A 281 30.78 17.14 -21.61
N VAL A 282 31.09 16.23 -20.67
CA VAL A 282 30.62 14.84 -20.71
C VAL A 282 29.39 14.69 -19.82
N LEU A 283 28.23 14.57 -20.45
CA LEU A 283 26.92 14.50 -19.80
C LEU A 283 26.55 13.03 -19.57
N PHE A 284 26.40 12.61 -18.32
CA PHE A 284 25.91 11.28 -17.98
C PHE A 284 24.39 11.31 -17.87
N ASP A 285 23.70 10.56 -18.71
CA ASP A 285 22.24 10.50 -18.69
C ASP A 285 21.76 9.68 -17.47
N GLU A 286 21.29 10.38 -16.45
CA GLU A 286 20.62 9.82 -15.28
C GLU A 286 19.09 9.80 -15.48
N TYR A 287 18.60 10.60 -16.42
CA TYR A 287 17.18 10.78 -16.67
C TYR A 287 16.53 9.51 -17.22
N HIS A 288 17.20 8.77 -18.11
CA HIS A 288 16.69 7.47 -18.58
C HIS A 288 16.78 6.36 -17.55
N LEU A 289 17.66 6.48 -16.55
CA LEU A 289 17.68 5.59 -15.39
C LEU A 289 16.54 5.89 -14.39
N GLY A 290 15.68 6.87 -14.71
CA GLY A 290 14.55 7.27 -13.88
C GLY A 290 14.91 8.22 -12.73
N ILE A 291 16.07 8.89 -12.83
CA ILE A 291 16.56 9.86 -11.85
C ILE A 291 16.37 11.27 -12.42
N GLY A 292 15.51 12.09 -11.82
CA GLY A 292 15.22 13.44 -12.35
C GLY A 292 13.93 14.08 -11.84
N GLN A 293 13.59 15.27 -12.37
CA GLN A 293 12.79 16.30 -11.68
C GLN A 293 11.33 16.01 -11.31
N HIS A 294 10.69 14.93 -11.76
CA HIS A 294 9.30 14.63 -11.35
C HIS A 294 9.19 13.30 -10.64
N ARG A 295 9.73 13.27 -9.40
CA ARG A 295 9.39 12.23 -8.43
C ARG A 295 7.98 12.48 -7.90
N GLY A 296 6.96 11.95 -8.57
CA GLY A 296 5.64 11.83 -7.95
C GLY A 296 5.79 11.03 -6.64
N MET A 297 5.31 11.58 -5.52
CA MET A 297 5.41 10.99 -4.17
C MET A 297 5.00 9.50 -4.14
N MET A 298 4.03 9.12 -4.96
CA MET A 298 3.53 7.74 -5.12
C MET A 298 4.60 6.77 -5.67
N ARG A 299 5.51 7.24 -6.54
CA ARG A 299 6.59 6.44 -7.11
C ARG A 299 7.71 6.21 -6.08
N TYR A 300 8.03 7.21 -5.25
CA TYR A 300 8.99 7.08 -4.14
C TYR A 300 8.52 6.05 -3.09
N LEU A 301 7.24 6.06 -2.72
CA LEU A 301 6.67 5.08 -1.77
C LEU A 301 6.75 3.63 -2.29
N ARG A 302 6.55 3.39 -3.59
CA ARG A 302 6.78 2.05 -4.19
C ARG A 302 8.26 1.68 -4.23
N GLN A 303 9.13 2.66 -4.42
CA GLN A 303 10.58 2.49 -4.64
C GLN A 303 11.36 2.18 -3.35
N ALA A 304 10.95 2.73 -2.21
CA ALA A 304 11.59 2.50 -0.90
C ALA A 304 11.22 1.15 -0.23
N GLY A 305 10.48 0.27 -0.91
CA GLY A 305 9.95 -0.96 -0.30
C GLY A 305 8.82 -0.73 0.71
N LEU A 306 8.43 0.54 0.93
CA LEU A 306 7.35 0.95 1.82
C LEU A 306 5.97 0.42 1.38
N GLY A 307 5.84 -0.09 0.14
CA GLY A 307 4.61 -0.76 -0.30
C GLY A 307 4.20 -1.91 0.61
N ALA A 308 5.16 -2.75 1.02
CA ALA A 308 4.89 -3.85 1.96
C ALA A 308 4.50 -3.31 3.34
N PHE A 309 5.16 -2.26 3.82
CA PHE A 309 4.83 -1.58 5.07
C PHE A 309 3.43 -0.95 5.05
N ILE A 310 3.05 -0.30 3.94
CA ILE A 310 1.71 0.31 3.78
C ILE A 310 0.64 -0.75 3.71
N VAL A 311 0.87 -1.86 2.99
CA VAL A 311 -0.07 -2.99 2.97
C VAL A 311 -0.22 -3.60 4.36
N GLN A 312 0.88 -3.77 5.10
CA GLN A 312 0.84 -4.25 6.49
C GLN A 312 0.11 -3.28 7.42
N LEU A 313 0.35 -1.97 7.29
CA LEU A 313 -0.34 -0.94 8.05
C LEU A 313 -1.84 -0.96 7.74
N LEU A 314 -2.21 -1.09 6.46
CA LEU A 314 -3.60 -1.14 6.02
C LEU A 314 -4.29 -2.43 6.49
N LEU A 315 -3.61 -3.58 6.44
CA LEU A 315 -4.09 -4.83 7.04
C LEU A 315 -4.25 -4.72 8.56
N LEU A 316 -3.33 -4.05 9.25
CA LEU A 316 -3.41 -3.79 10.68
C LEU A 316 -4.57 -2.86 11.02
N VAL A 317 -4.78 -1.80 10.25
CA VAL A 317 -5.94 -0.89 10.39
C VAL A 317 -7.24 -1.65 10.12
N LEU A 318 -7.33 -2.42 9.04
CA LEU A 318 -8.50 -3.27 8.75
C LEU A 318 -8.74 -4.30 9.85
N PHE A 319 -7.67 -4.88 10.41
CA PHE A 319 -7.77 -5.81 11.52
C PHE A 319 -8.28 -5.12 12.79
N VAL A 320 -7.81 -3.92 13.10
CA VAL A 320 -8.30 -3.07 14.20
C VAL A 320 -9.77 -2.71 13.96
N VAL A 321 -10.13 -2.23 12.77
CA VAL A 321 -11.51 -1.89 12.42
C VAL A 321 -12.41 -3.11 12.48
N TRP A 322 -11.98 -4.28 12.02
CA TRP A 322 -12.73 -5.52 12.15
C TRP A 322 -12.88 -5.95 13.61
N ARG A 323 -11.82 -5.77 14.41
CA ARG A 323 -11.78 -6.21 15.81
C ARG A 323 -12.56 -5.28 16.75
N PHE A 324 -12.56 -3.99 16.47
CA PHE A 324 -13.23 -2.94 17.26
C PHE A 324 -14.56 -2.49 16.64
N GLY A 325 -14.81 -2.81 15.37
CA GLY A 325 -16.08 -2.55 14.66
C GLY A 325 -17.23 -3.44 15.10
N ALA A 326 -17.12 -4.12 16.25
CA ALA A 326 -18.17 -4.98 16.78
C ALA A 326 -19.10 -4.20 17.73
N ARG A 327 -20.26 -3.81 17.15
CA ARG A 327 -21.57 -3.49 17.73
C ARG A 327 -21.69 -2.25 18.63
N PHE A 328 -22.33 -1.21 18.07
CA PHE A 328 -23.02 -0.19 18.85
C PHE A 328 -24.10 -0.85 19.72
N GLY A 329 -23.83 -0.95 21.01
CA GLY A 329 -24.80 -1.34 22.05
C GLY A 329 -24.92 -2.85 22.27
N SER A 330 -25.14 -3.21 23.54
CA SER A 330 -25.57 -4.55 23.93
C SER A 330 -26.88 -4.91 23.22
N PRO A 331 -27.09 -6.17 22.80
CA PRO A 331 -28.40 -6.62 22.34
C PRO A 331 -29.45 -6.20 23.39
N ARG A 332 -30.43 -5.40 22.99
CA ARG A 332 -31.56 -5.08 23.88
C ARG A 332 -32.27 -6.38 24.17
N ASP A 333 -32.48 -6.69 25.45
CA ASP A 333 -33.32 -7.81 25.84
C ASP A 333 -34.69 -7.65 25.16
N PRO A 334 -35.27 -8.74 24.64
CA PRO A 334 -36.60 -8.68 24.06
C PRO A 334 -37.56 -8.10 25.10
N ALA A 335 -38.41 -7.15 24.68
CA ALA A 335 -39.40 -6.56 25.57
C ALA A 335 -40.22 -7.69 26.23
N PRO A 336 -40.47 -7.61 27.56
CA PRO A 336 -41.30 -8.61 28.21
C PRO A 336 -42.66 -8.67 27.50
N PRO A 337 -43.24 -9.88 27.33
CA PRO A 337 -44.52 -10.02 26.65
C PRO A 337 -45.57 -9.13 27.32
N GLU A 338 -46.31 -8.36 26.53
CA GLU A 338 -47.43 -7.56 27.05
C GLU A 338 -48.39 -8.49 27.81
N PRO A 339 -48.80 -8.15 29.05
CA PRO A 339 -49.73 -8.96 29.79
C PRO A 339 -51.01 -9.16 28.98
N ALA A 340 -51.31 -10.40 28.62
CA ALA A 340 -52.51 -10.73 27.88
C ALA A 340 -53.75 -10.57 28.79
N GLY A 341 -54.55 -9.54 28.53
CA GLY A 341 -55.98 -9.51 28.86
C GLY A 341 -56.40 -8.85 30.18
N THR A 342 -57.73 -8.65 30.27
CA THR A 342 -58.47 -7.97 31.36
C THR A 342 -58.14 -8.49 32.77
N ALA A 343 -57.74 -9.76 32.89
CA ALA A 343 -57.37 -10.36 34.17
C ALA A 343 -56.11 -9.71 34.77
N SER A 344 -55.09 -9.39 33.96
CA SER A 344 -53.87 -8.73 34.45
C SER A 344 -54.13 -7.28 34.86
N TYR A 345 -55.07 -6.60 34.21
CA TYR A 345 -55.52 -5.27 34.63
C TYR A 345 -56.22 -5.32 36.00
N VAL A 346 -57.14 -6.27 36.19
CA VAL A 346 -57.85 -6.44 37.47
C VAL A 346 -56.89 -6.83 38.59
N GLU A 347 -55.91 -7.70 38.31
CA GLU A 347 -54.88 -8.08 39.27
C GLU A 347 -53.96 -6.90 39.62
N GLY A 348 -53.55 -6.10 38.64
CA GLY A 348 -52.73 -4.91 38.85
C GLY A 348 -53.46 -3.84 39.68
N VAL A 349 -54.73 -3.56 39.36
CA VAL A 349 -55.56 -2.62 40.13
C VAL A 349 -55.82 -3.15 41.53
N GLY A 350 -56.12 -4.44 41.68
CA GLY A 350 -56.30 -5.08 42.99
C GLY A 350 -55.04 -4.98 43.86
N THR A 351 -53.86 -5.22 43.28
CA THR A 351 -52.58 -5.12 43.98
C THR A 351 -52.26 -3.68 44.38
N LEU A 352 -52.60 -2.70 43.54
CA LEU A 352 -52.44 -1.27 43.85
C LEU A 352 -53.28 -0.87 45.08
N TYR A 353 -54.56 -1.24 45.12
CA TYR A 353 -55.43 -0.94 46.27
C TYR A 353 -55.00 -1.69 47.53
N ALA A 354 -54.55 -2.95 47.40
CA ALA A 354 -54.00 -3.70 48.53
C ALA A 354 -52.74 -3.03 49.11
N LYS A 355 -51.87 -2.49 48.24
CA LYS A 355 -50.64 -1.80 48.66
C LYS A 355 -50.91 -0.44 49.30
N ALA A 356 -52.00 0.24 48.92
CA ALA A 356 -52.42 1.51 49.51
C ALA A 356 -52.86 1.38 50.98
N LYS A 357 -53.18 0.16 51.46
CA LYS A 357 -53.61 -0.13 52.85
C LYS A 357 -54.78 0.74 53.35
N ASP A 358 -55.62 1.22 52.44
CA ASP A 358 -56.80 2.03 52.75
C ASP A 358 -58.09 1.31 52.30
N PRO A 359 -58.64 0.41 53.14
CA PRO A 359 -59.85 -0.34 52.80
C PRO A 359 -61.09 0.55 52.73
N VAL A 360 -61.12 1.66 53.48
CA VAL A 360 -62.26 2.58 53.51
C VAL A 360 -62.31 3.39 52.22
N GLY A 361 -61.17 3.92 51.76
CA GLY A 361 -61.08 4.61 50.48
C GLY A 361 -61.46 3.72 49.28
N ALA A 362 -61.06 2.45 49.29
CA ALA A 362 -61.46 1.49 48.25
C ALA A 362 -62.97 1.22 48.27
N ALA A 363 -63.57 1.06 49.46
CA ALA A 363 -65.01 0.86 49.63
C ALA A 363 -65.83 2.07 49.14
N GLY A 364 -65.40 3.30 49.43
CA GLY A 364 -66.07 4.52 48.97
C GLY A 364 -66.12 4.64 47.44
N ILE A 365 -65.07 4.20 46.73
CA ILE A 365 -65.07 4.15 45.26
C ILE A 365 -66.11 3.16 44.73
N LEU A 366 -66.23 1.98 45.37
CA LEU A 366 -67.19 0.94 44.99
C LEU A 366 -68.63 1.40 45.24
N VAL A 367 -68.90 2.00 46.41
CA VAL A 367 -70.20 2.61 46.74
C VAL A 367 -70.58 3.67 45.72
N ARG A 368 -69.67 4.61 45.40
CA ARG A 368 -69.94 5.65 44.41
C ARG A 368 -70.31 5.06 43.05
N ARG A 369 -69.56 4.06 42.56
CA ARG A 369 -69.86 3.39 41.29
C ARG A 369 -71.18 2.62 41.32
N ALA A 370 -71.51 1.99 42.44
CA ALA A 370 -72.79 1.30 42.60
C ALA A 370 -73.96 2.29 42.51
N LEU A 371 -73.86 3.44 43.21
CA LEU A 371 -74.85 4.51 43.15
C LEU A 371 -74.97 5.11 41.73
N GLU A 372 -73.86 5.35 41.05
CA GLU A 372 -73.85 5.80 39.64
C GLU A 372 -74.54 4.79 38.72
N ARG A 373 -74.32 3.49 38.93
CA ARG A 373 -74.96 2.42 38.14
C ARG A 373 -76.47 2.33 38.39
N ILE A 374 -76.91 2.49 39.63
CA ILE A 374 -78.33 2.54 39.98
C ILE A 374 -78.99 3.78 39.35
N ALA A 375 -78.35 4.94 39.47
CA ALA A 375 -78.81 6.19 38.86
C ALA A 375 -78.93 6.06 37.33
N ALA A 376 -77.93 5.45 36.68
CA ALA A 376 -77.95 5.20 35.24
C ALA A 376 -79.07 4.21 34.83
N HIS A 377 -79.27 3.13 35.59
CA HIS A 377 -80.31 2.13 35.31
C HIS A 377 -81.73 2.72 35.40
N HIS A 378 -81.98 3.58 36.39
CA HIS A 378 -83.28 4.24 36.58
C HIS A 378 -83.43 5.56 35.82
N HIS A 379 -82.44 5.95 35.01
CA HIS A 379 -82.38 7.23 34.28
C HIS A 379 -82.66 8.44 35.20
N VAL A 380 -81.92 8.51 36.30
CA VAL A 380 -81.99 9.59 37.30
C VAL A 380 -80.66 10.32 37.31
N ASP A 381 -80.70 11.65 37.19
CA ASP A 381 -79.52 12.51 37.37
C ASP A 381 -79.49 13.03 38.81
N ALA A 382 -79.08 12.16 39.73
CA ALA A 382 -78.91 12.49 41.15
C ALA A 382 -77.51 12.08 41.60
N LYS A 383 -76.81 13.04 42.22
CA LYS A 383 -75.45 12.83 42.75
C LYS A 383 -75.51 12.63 44.25
N GLY A 384 -74.97 11.51 44.72
CA GLY A 384 -74.95 11.13 46.13
C GLY A 384 -76.19 10.32 46.53
N ALA A 385 -76.07 9.60 47.65
CA ALA A 385 -77.06 8.62 48.06
C ALA A 385 -78.40 9.23 48.48
N ALA A 386 -78.40 10.33 49.26
CA ALA A 386 -79.64 10.93 49.74
C ALA A 386 -80.51 11.51 48.61
N PRO A 387 -79.98 12.36 47.69
CA PRO A 387 -80.78 12.85 46.56
C PRO A 387 -81.27 11.73 45.63
N LEU A 388 -80.47 10.67 45.46
CA LEU A 388 -80.85 9.51 44.65
C LEU A 388 -81.99 8.73 45.29
N ALA A 389 -81.92 8.44 46.59
CA ALA A 389 -82.98 7.74 47.32
C ALA A 389 -84.29 8.53 47.27
N ASP A 390 -84.26 9.84 47.52
CA ASP A 390 -85.44 10.69 47.53
C ASP A 390 -86.10 10.77 46.14
N THR A 391 -85.28 10.83 45.08
CA THR A 391 -85.79 10.85 43.70
C THR A 391 -86.40 9.49 43.29
N LEU A 392 -85.80 8.38 43.72
CA LEU A 392 -86.34 7.03 43.49
C LEU A 392 -87.65 6.83 44.25
N GLU A 393 -87.76 7.34 45.48
CA GLU A 393 -88.99 7.29 46.27
C GLU A 393 -90.11 8.12 45.63
N ALA A 394 -89.80 9.32 45.14
CA ALA A 394 -90.74 10.16 44.38
C ALA A 394 -91.25 9.47 43.10
N ARG A 395 -90.41 8.64 42.46
CA ARG A 395 -90.77 7.81 41.30
C ARG A 395 -91.46 6.48 41.67
N LYS A 396 -91.85 6.29 42.93
CA LYS A 396 -92.49 5.07 43.48
C LYS A 396 -91.61 3.81 43.38
N ARG A 397 -90.28 3.95 43.26
CA ARG A 397 -89.31 2.85 43.27
C ARG A 397 -88.79 2.63 44.70
N LYS A 398 -89.67 2.13 45.58
CA LYS A 398 -89.40 2.02 47.03
C LYS A 398 -88.24 1.08 47.35
N GLU A 399 -88.19 -0.09 46.73
CA GLU A 399 -87.11 -1.07 46.95
C GLU A 399 -85.73 -0.53 46.55
N ALA A 400 -85.66 0.17 45.40
CA ALA A 400 -84.41 0.81 44.96
C ALA A 400 -83.98 1.97 45.90
N ALA A 401 -84.93 2.74 46.41
CA ALA A 401 -84.65 3.81 47.39
C ALA A 401 -84.13 3.24 48.72
N GLU A 402 -84.70 2.14 49.22
CA GLU A 402 -84.23 1.43 50.41
C GLU A 402 -82.84 0.83 50.20
N ALA A 403 -82.59 0.20 49.05
CA ALA A 403 -81.27 -0.33 48.71
C ALA A 403 -80.20 0.77 48.63
N VAL A 404 -80.52 1.95 48.06
CA VAL A 404 -79.59 3.09 48.05
C VAL A 404 -79.27 3.58 49.47
N ARG A 405 -80.27 3.64 50.36
CA ARG A 405 -80.04 4.00 51.77
C ARG A 405 -79.17 2.97 52.49
N ALA A 406 -79.40 1.69 52.24
CA ALA A 406 -78.56 0.62 52.76
C ALA A 406 -77.12 0.76 52.26
N ILE A 407 -76.92 0.96 50.95
CA ILE A 407 -75.59 1.16 50.34
C ILE A 407 -74.84 2.34 50.97
N ALA A 408 -75.53 3.45 51.28
CA ALA A 408 -74.92 4.62 51.91
C ALA A 408 -74.31 4.32 53.30
N THR A 409 -74.87 3.35 54.02
CA THR A 409 -74.40 2.95 55.36
C THR A 409 -73.29 1.89 55.32
N LEU A 410 -73.08 1.22 54.19
CA LEU A 410 -72.10 0.14 54.07
C LEU A 410 -70.65 0.65 54.06
N GLU A 411 -70.39 1.88 53.65
CA GLU A 411 -69.02 2.43 53.57
C GLU A 411 -68.30 2.40 54.93
N SER A 412 -69.02 2.71 56.01
CA SER A 412 -68.48 2.64 57.38
C SER A 412 -68.22 1.22 57.88
N GLU A 413 -68.84 0.20 57.29
CA GLU A 413 -68.70 -1.20 57.72
C GLU A 413 -67.45 -1.88 57.13
N ALA A 414 -66.89 -1.33 56.04
CA ALA A 414 -65.71 -1.86 55.36
C ALA A 414 -64.47 -1.90 56.26
N ALA A 415 -64.36 -0.96 57.22
CA ALA A 415 -63.30 -0.92 58.22
C ALA A 415 -63.39 -2.06 59.24
N SER A 416 -64.59 -2.56 59.54
CA SER A 416 -64.84 -3.45 60.68
C SER A 416 -64.91 -4.93 60.30
N HIS A 417 -65.38 -5.25 59.09
CA HIS A 417 -65.69 -6.63 58.70
C HIS A 417 -64.87 -7.16 57.50
N GLY A 418 -63.99 -6.32 56.95
CA GLY A 418 -63.15 -6.65 55.80
C GLY A 418 -63.84 -6.47 54.45
N LEU A 419 -63.04 -6.18 53.42
CA LEU A 419 -63.50 -5.87 52.05
C LEU A 419 -64.37 -6.97 51.40
N PRO A 420 -64.06 -8.28 51.51
CA PRO A 420 -64.83 -9.31 50.82
C PRO A 420 -66.30 -9.38 51.25
N ARG A 421 -66.55 -9.29 52.56
CA ARG A 421 -67.92 -9.31 53.11
C ARG A 421 -68.68 -8.02 52.77
N PHE A 422 -67.97 -6.90 52.69
CA PHE A 422 -68.52 -5.65 52.20
C PHE A 422 -68.95 -5.75 50.73
N THR A 423 -68.10 -6.31 49.86
CA THR A 423 -68.44 -6.46 48.42
C THR A 423 -69.62 -7.38 48.19
N GLU A 424 -69.71 -8.50 48.91
CA GLU A 424 -70.87 -9.42 48.81
C GLU A 424 -72.19 -8.72 49.17
N ARG A 425 -72.20 -7.91 50.23
CA ARG A 425 -73.39 -7.14 50.62
C ARG A 425 -73.70 -6.01 49.65
N LEU A 426 -72.68 -5.31 49.16
CA LEU A 426 -72.85 -4.26 48.15
C LEU A 426 -73.47 -4.83 46.86
N ASP A 427 -73.00 -5.99 46.40
CA ASP A 427 -73.53 -6.66 45.21
C ASP A 427 -74.97 -7.14 45.43
N ALA A 428 -75.29 -7.68 46.61
CA ALA A 428 -76.66 -8.06 46.96
C ALA A 428 -77.60 -6.84 46.94
N GLU A 429 -77.20 -5.72 47.54
CA GLU A 429 -77.98 -4.48 47.53
C GLU A 429 -78.14 -3.88 46.13
N LEU A 430 -77.06 -3.89 45.34
CA LEU A 430 -77.07 -3.44 43.96
C LEU A 430 -78.02 -4.28 43.11
N ALA A 431 -78.03 -5.61 43.31
CA ALA A 431 -78.97 -6.50 42.64
C ALA A 431 -80.43 -6.19 43.01
N ARG A 432 -80.72 -5.94 44.29
CA ARG A 432 -82.07 -5.50 44.75
C ARG A 432 -82.49 -4.15 44.18
N ALA A 433 -81.55 -3.25 43.94
CA ALA A 433 -81.85 -1.93 43.38
C ALA A 433 -82.12 -1.96 41.87
N ILE A 434 -81.63 -2.99 41.17
CA ILE A 434 -81.67 -3.12 39.70
C ILE A 434 -82.66 -4.20 39.23
N SER A 435 -83.13 -5.07 40.14
CA SER A 435 -84.30 -5.94 39.90
C SER A 435 -85.57 -5.12 39.76
#